data_AF-A0A847CIZ8-F1
#
_entry.id   AF-A0A847CIZ8-F1
#
_cell.length_a   1.000
_cell.length_b   1.000
_cell.length_c   1.000
_cell.angle_alpha   90.00
_cell.angle_beta   90.00
_cell.angle_gamma   90.00
#
_symmetry.space_group_name_H-M   'P 1'
#
loop_
_entity.id
_entity.type
_entity.pdbx_description
1 polymer ?
#
loop_
_entity_poly.entity_id
_entity_poly.type
_entity_poly.pdbx_seq_one_letter_code
_entity_poly.pdbx_strand_id
1 'polypeptide(L)'
;MDKYKKVLKKRIVLLTALILLVVCIGIYDVFFTTETIKESFIFGFQLGASLAIGIMSVALMVYYLKILADDKKLKLQYNKENDERLKTIRAKAGMPMLFISSVCMIVIGIIAGYFNPIIFITLVIVAAVQLLIGVVIKQIYLRKL
;
A
#
# COMPACT_ATOMS: atom_id res chain seq x y z
N MET A 1 7.28 -20.87 -14.95
CA MET A 1 6.17 -19.93 -14.70
C MET A 1 5.48 -20.18 -13.36
N ASP A 2 5.46 -21.41 -12.85
CA ASP A 2 4.73 -21.75 -11.61
C ASP A 2 5.30 -21.11 -10.35
N LYS A 3 6.62 -20.89 -10.30
CA LYS A 3 7.26 -20.10 -9.24
C LYS A 3 6.71 -18.67 -9.19
N TYR A 4 6.47 -18.04 -10.34
CA TYR A 4 5.91 -16.68 -10.43
C TYR A 4 4.42 -16.65 -10.08
N LYS A 5 3.64 -17.66 -10.48
CA LYS A 5 2.25 -17.83 -10.04
C LYS A 5 2.15 -17.91 -8.50
N LYS A 6 3.09 -18.60 -7.82
CA LYS A 6 3.15 -18.63 -6.35
C LYS A 6 3.46 -17.25 -5.74
N VAL A 7 4.33 -16.44 -6.36
CA VAL A 7 4.61 -15.06 -5.91
C VAL A 7 3.36 -14.18 -6.04
N LEU A 8 2.66 -14.23 -7.17
CA LEU A 8 1.40 -13.50 -7.34
C LEU A 8 0.34 -13.94 -6.33
N LYS A 9 0.20 -15.25 -6.07
CA LYS A 9 -0.72 -15.75 -5.03
C LYS A 9 -0.38 -15.22 -3.65
N LYS A 10 0.91 -15.15 -3.26
CA LYS A 10 1.32 -14.53 -2.00
C LYS A 10 0.95 -13.05 -1.93
N ARG A 11 1.13 -12.29 -3.02
CA ARG A 11 0.72 -10.88 -3.09
C ARG A 11 -0.79 -10.72 -2.94
N ILE A 12 -1.58 -11.59 -3.57
CA ILE A 12 -3.03 -11.60 -3.43
C ILE A 12 -3.42 -11.88 -1.97
N VAL A 13 -2.82 -12.88 -1.32
CA VAL A 13 -3.09 -13.18 0.10
C VAL A 13 -2.76 -12.00 1.01
N LEU A 14 -1.65 -11.29 0.76
CA LEU A 14 -1.31 -10.07 1.51
C LEU A 14 -2.34 -8.96 1.31
N LEU A 15 -2.81 -8.74 0.07
CA LEU A 15 -3.88 -7.78 -0.21
C LEU A 15 -5.19 -8.18 0.46
N THR A 16 -5.52 -9.47 0.48
CA THR A 16 -6.72 -9.98 1.17
C THR A 16 -6.62 -9.74 2.67
N ALA A 17 -5.47 -9.99 3.30
CA ALA A 17 -5.24 -9.69 4.71
C ALA A 17 -5.40 -8.19 5.01
N LEU A 18 -4.93 -7.32 4.10
CA LEU A 18 -5.10 -5.88 4.22
C LEU A 18 -6.58 -5.47 4.13
N ILE A 19 -7.33 -6.02 3.18
CA ILE A 19 -8.77 -5.77 3.03
C ILE A 19 -9.53 -6.20 4.30
N LEU A 20 -9.21 -7.37 4.87
CA LEU A 20 -9.81 -7.83 6.12
C LEU A 20 -9.53 -6.85 7.26
N LEU A 21 -8.31 -6.33 7.36
CA LEU A 21 -7.93 -5.34 8.37
C LEU A 21 -8.76 -4.05 8.24
N VAL A 22 -8.91 -3.54 7.01
CA VAL A 22 -9.76 -2.36 6.72
C VAL A 22 -11.22 -2.61 7.11
N VAL A 23 -11.76 -3.80 6.80
CA VAL A 23 -13.13 -4.16 7.17
C VAL A 23 -13.30 -4.24 8.69
N CYS A 24 -12.34 -4.84 9.41
CA CYS A 24 -12.35 -4.88 10.87
C CYS A 24 -12.34 -3.48 11.49
N ILE A 25 -11.51 -2.57 10.96
CA ILE A 25 -11.48 -1.16 11.39
C ILE A 25 -12.83 -0.50 11.12
N GLY A 26 -13.40 -0.68 9.93
CA GLY A 26 -14.71 -0.11 9.59
C GLY A 26 -15.85 -0.61 10.48
N ILE A 27 -15.85 -1.89 10.85
CA ILE A 27 -16.82 -2.45 11.81
C ILE A 27 -16.62 -1.81 13.19
N TYR A 28 -15.38 -1.70 13.65
CA TYR A 28 -15.06 -1.03 14.92
C TYR A 28 -15.55 0.43 14.94
N ASP A 29 -15.31 1.16 13.85
CA ASP A 29 -15.74 2.55 13.68
C ASP A 29 -17.25 2.74 13.75
N VAL A 30 -18.01 1.80 13.19
CA VAL A 30 -19.48 1.87 13.21
C VAL A 30 -20.02 1.53 14.61
N PHE A 31 -19.56 0.42 15.19
CA PHE A 31 -20.20 -0.19 16.36
C PHE A 31 -19.59 0.20 17.72
N PHE A 32 -18.30 0.49 17.79
CA PHE A 32 -17.57 0.66 19.07
C PHE A 32 -17.05 2.08 19.30
N THR A 33 -16.97 2.91 18.26
CA THR A 33 -16.47 4.29 18.40
C THR A 33 -17.53 5.22 19.01
N THR A 34 -17.15 5.93 20.07
CA THR A 34 -17.95 6.93 20.79
C THR A 34 -18.24 8.17 19.93
N GLU A 35 -19.38 8.82 20.12
CA GLU A 35 -19.79 10.00 19.34
C GLU A 35 -18.78 11.16 19.39
N THR A 36 -18.09 11.33 20.53
CA THR A 36 -17.03 12.34 20.71
C THR A 36 -15.84 12.15 19.75
N ILE A 37 -15.51 10.89 19.41
CA ILE A 37 -14.46 10.58 18.43
C ILE A 37 -15.00 10.75 17.01
N LYS A 38 -16.28 10.42 16.77
CA LYS A 38 -16.92 10.58 15.45
C LYS A 38 -17.05 12.03 15.00
N GLU A 39 -17.24 12.97 15.94
CA GLU A 39 -17.30 14.41 15.64
C GLU A 39 -15.93 15.03 15.33
N SER A 40 -14.84 14.31 15.59
CA SER A 40 -13.50 14.81 15.32
C SER A 40 -13.22 14.82 13.81
N PHE A 41 -12.69 15.93 13.29
CA PHE A 41 -12.27 16.06 11.88
C PHE A 41 -11.36 14.90 11.39
N ILE A 42 -10.55 14.37 12.29
CA ILE A 42 -9.58 13.32 12.04
C ILE A 42 -10.26 11.97 11.76
N PHE A 43 -11.43 11.73 12.37
CA PHE A 43 -12.21 10.53 12.12
C PHE A 43 -12.70 10.46 10.68
N GLY A 44 -13.19 11.58 10.13
CA GLY A 44 -13.60 11.65 8.72
C GLY A 44 -12.44 11.38 7.76
N PHE A 45 -11.25 11.91 8.06
CA PHE A 45 -10.06 11.64 7.25
C PHE A 45 -9.61 10.17 7.37
N GLN A 46 -9.66 9.59 8.55
CA GLN A 46 -9.27 8.20 8.82
C GLN A 46 -10.21 7.19 8.14
N LEU A 47 -11.51 7.47 8.17
CA LEU A 47 -12.54 6.67 7.50
C LEU A 47 -12.40 6.79 5.96
N GLY A 48 -12.14 8.01 5.45
CA GLY A 48 -11.84 8.21 4.04
C GLY A 48 -10.56 7.51 3.57
N ALA A 49 -9.49 7.59 4.37
CA ALA A 49 -8.20 6.95 4.07
C ALA A 49 -8.32 5.42 4.07
N SER A 50 -8.98 4.84 5.07
CA SER A 50 -9.19 3.39 5.15
C SER A 50 -10.05 2.88 3.98
N LEU A 51 -11.12 3.60 3.61
CA LEU A 51 -11.94 3.29 2.44
C LEU A 51 -11.12 3.32 1.14
N ALA A 52 -10.31 4.38 0.94
CA ALA A 52 -9.46 4.52 -0.25
C ALA A 52 -8.44 3.37 -0.35
N ILE A 53 -7.81 3.00 0.76
CA ILE A 53 -6.89 1.86 0.82
C ILE A 53 -7.61 0.54 0.51
N GLY A 54 -8.82 0.35 1.04
CA GLY A 54 -9.66 -0.82 0.77
C GLY A 54 -10.00 -0.95 -0.72
N ILE A 55 -10.53 0.12 -1.33
CA ILE A 55 -10.88 0.14 -2.76
C ILE A 55 -9.65 -0.10 -3.64
N MET A 56 -8.53 0.56 -3.35
CA MET A 56 -7.28 0.37 -4.09
C MET A 56 -6.78 -1.07 -3.99
N SER A 57 -6.89 -1.69 -2.82
CA SER A 57 -6.46 -3.08 -2.59
C SER A 57 -7.32 -4.06 -3.37
N VAL A 58 -8.64 -3.85 -3.43
CA VAL A 58 -9.56 -4.65 -4.25
C VAL A 58 -9.24 -4.49 -5.73
N ALA A 59 -9.02 -3.26 -6.21
CA ALA A 59 -8.67 -3.00 -7.61
C ALA A 59 -7.37 -3.72 -8.01
N LEU A 60 -6.34 -3.66 -7.16
CA LEU A 60 -5.06 -4.36 -7.36
C LEU A 60 -5.24 -5.88 -7.32
N MET A 61 -6.07 -6.40 -6.42
CA MET A 61 -6.38 -7.83 -6.35
C MET A 61 -7.05 -8.31 -7.64
N VAL A 62 -8.06 -7.59 -8.15
CA VAL A 62 -8.72 -7.92 -9.42
C VAL A 62 -7.73 -7.87 -10.59
N TYR A 63 -6.84 -6.89 -10.60
CA TYR A 63 -5.78 -6.80 -11.61
C TYR A 63 -4.85 -8.03 -11.56
N TYR A 64 -4.39 -8.44 -10.38
CA TYR A 64 -3.55 -9.62 -10.23
C TYR A 64 -4.25 -10.94 -10.58
N LEU A 65 -5.54 -11.07 -10.26
CA LEU A 65 -6.36 -12.21 -10.69
C LEU A 65 -6.48 -12.28 -12.21
N LYS A 66 -6.71 -11.15 -12.88
CA LYS A 66 -6.76 -11.08 -14.36
C LYS A 66 -5.43 -11.47 -15.01
N ILE A 67 -4.30 -11.13 -14.40
CA ILE A 67 -2.98 -11.56 -14.87
C ILE A 67 -2.79 -13.06 -14.65
N LEU A 68 -3.22 -13.58 -13.50
CA LEU A 68 -3.07 -15.01 -13.19
C LEU A 68 -3.89 -15.89 -14.14
N ALA A 69 -5.04 -15.39 -14.62
CA ALA A 69 -5.91 -16.06 -15.57
C ALA A 69 -5.39 -16.06 -17.02
N ASP A 70 -4.51 -15.10 -17.39
CA ASP A 70 -4.02 -14.92 -18.75
C ASP A 70 -2.51 -15.16 -18.82
N ASP A 71 -2.11 -16.31 -19.36
CA ASP A 71 -0.70 -16.70 -19.47
C ASP A 71 0.13 -15.73 -20.35
N LYS A 72 -0.47 -15.01 -21.30
CA LYS A 72 0.26 -13.99 -22.09
C LYS A 72 0.58 -12.78 -21.21
N LYS A 73 -0.39 -12.29 -20.43
CA LYS A 73 -0.18 -11.18 -19.49
C LYS A 73 0.77 -11.56 -18.36
N LEU A 74 0.69 -12.80 -17.89
CA LEU A 74 1.61 -13.34 -16.89
C LEU A 74 3.05 -13.34 -17.39
N LYS A 75 3.30 -13.80 -18.63
CA LYS A 75 4.63 -13.76 -19.26
C LYS A 75 5.12 -12.33 -19.44
N LEU A 76 4.26 -11.44 -19.91
CA LEU A 76 4.61 -10.02 -20.08
C LEU A 76 5.03 -9.38 -18.74
N GLN A 77 4.27 -9.63 -17.67
CA GLN A 77 4.59 -9.08 -16.36
C GLN A 77 5.86 -9.69 -15.77
N TYR A 78 6.05 -11.01 -15.93
CA TYR A 78 7.28 -11.69 -15.53
C TYR A 78 8.52 -11.12 -16.24
N ASN A 79 8.43 -10.85 -17.54
CA ASN A 79 9.53 -10.27 -18.30
C ASN A 79 9.84 -8.84 -17.83
N LYS A 80 8.81 -8.01 -17.59
CA LYS A 80 8.98 -6.66 -17.04
C LYS A 80 9.61 -6.66 -15.65
N GLU A 81 9.31 -7.67 -14.83
CA GLU A 81 9.83 -7.76 -13.45
C GLU A 81 11.26 -8.29 -13.38
N ASN A 82 11.69 -9.07 -14.37
CA ASN A 82 13.07 -9.56 -14.50
C ASN A 82 13.96 -8.67 -15.38
N ASP A 83 13.46 -7.54 -15.87
CA ASP A 83 14.27 -6.57 -16.60
C ASP A 83 15.37 -6.02 -15.67
N GLU A 84 16.63 -6.30 -16.02
CA GLU A 84 17.80 -5.96 -15.23
C GLU A 84 17.98 -4.46 -15.03
N ARG A 85 17.55 -3.63 -16.00
CA ARG A 85 17.60 -2.17 -15.90
C ARG A 85 16.67 -1.66 -14.80
N LEU A 86 15.45 -2.20 -14.72
CA LEU A 86 14.50 -1.82 -13.66
C LEU A 86 14.94 -2.34 -12.29
N LYS A 87 15.55 -3.53 -12.25
CA LYS A 87 16.05 -4.13 -11.00
C LYS A 87 17.19 -3.30 -10.39
N THR A 88 18.14 -2.86 -11.21
CA THR A 88 19.27 -2.03 -10.78
C THR A 88 18.83 -0.65 -10.30
N ILE A 89 17.89 0.00 -10.99
CA ILE A 89 17.30 1.27 -10.54
C ILE A 89 16.61 1.09 -9.19
N ARG A 90 15.77 0.07 -9.04
CA ARG A 90 15.03 -0.18 -7.78
C ARG A 90 15.96 -0.51 -6.61
N ALA A 91 17.01 -1.28 -6.86
CA ALA A 91 18.00 -1.64 -5.85
C ALA A 91 18.81 -0.42 -5.39
N LYS A 92 19.28 0.41 -6.34
CA LYS A 92 20.05 1.63 -6.01
C LYS A 92 19.20 2.71 -5.36
N ALA A 93 17.93 2.82 -5.73
CA ALA A 93 17.01 3.83 -5.19
C ALA A 93 16.32 3.40 -3.89
N GLY A 94 16.55 2.19 -3.37
CA GLY A 94 15.90 1.70 -2.14
C GLY A 94 14.37 1.62 -2.22
N MET A 95 13.79 1.73 -3.42
CA MET A 95 12.36 1.87 -3.66
C MET A 95 11.47 0.78 -3.05
N PRO A 96 11.82 -0.52 -3.08
CA PRO A 96 10.96 -1.52 -2.46
C PRO A 96 10.90 -1.34 -0.94
N MET A 97 12.01 -0.95 -0.29
CA MET A 97 12.06 -0.73 1.16
C MET A 97 11.26 0.51 1.56
N LEU A 98 11.44 1.63 0.83
CA LEU A 98 10.73 2.89 1.10
C LEU A 98 9.22 2.75 0.92
N PHE A 99 8.77 2.01 -0.10
CA PHE A 99 7.35 1.80 -0.32
C PHE A 99 6.73 0.94 0.79
N ILE A 100 7.40 -0.15 1.18
CA ILE A 100 6.92 -1.03 2.26
C ILE A 100 6.83 -0.26 3.57
N SER A 101 7.86 0.50 3.95
CA SER A 101 7.84 1.25 5.21
C SER A 101 6.81 2.38 5.20
N SER A 102 6.58 3.07 4.09
CA SER A 102 5.51 4.07 3.97
C SER A 102 4.12 3.44 4.16
N VAL A 103 3.86 2.27 3.56
CA VAL A 103 2.59 1.56 3.74
C VAL A 103 2.42 1.12 5.20
N CYS A 104 3.46 0.57 5.82
CA CYS A 104 3.43 0.21 7.25
C CYS A 104 3.16 1.42 8.15
N MET A 105 3.78 2.57 7.89
CA MET A 105 3.55 3.80 8.66
C MET A 105 2.11 4.28 8.57
N ILE A 106 1.48 4.20 7.40
CA ILE A 106 0.07 4.57 7.23
C ILE A 106 -0.83 3.62 8.02
N VAL A 107 -0.60 2.30 7.94
CA VAL A 107 -1.39 1.31 8.69
C VAL A 107 -1.24 1.50 10.21
N ILE A 108 -0.02 1.66 10.69
CA ILE A 108 0.27 1.93 12.11
C ILE A 108 -0.32 3.27 12.53
N GLY A 109 -0.25 4.28 11.67
CA GLY A 109 -0.80 5.61 11.93
C GLY A 109 -2.31 5.57 12.15
N ILE A 110 -3.04 4.83 11.31
CA ILE A 110 -4.49 4.63 11.48
C ILE A 110 -4.81 4.01 12.85
N ILE A 111 -4.08 2.96 13.26
CA ILE A 111 -4.30 2.31 14.56
C ILE A 111 -3.94 3.24 15.73
N ALA A 112 -2.77 3.89 15.65
CA ALA A 112 -2.29 4.79 16.70
C ALA A 112 -3.09 6.10 16.80
N GLY A 113 -3.74 6.50 15.71
CA GLY A 113 -4.58 7.70 15.61
C GLY A 113 -5.79 7.70 16.53
N TYR A 114 -6.33 6.52 16.86
CA TYR A 114 -7.40 6.39 17.85
C TYR A 114 -6.96 6.77 19.26
N PHE A 115 -5.68 6.61 19.59
CA PHE A 115 -5.14 6.98 20.90
C PHE A 115 -4.71 8.44 20.94
N ASN A 116 -4.05 8.91 19.87
CA ASN A 116 -3.61 10.29 19.79
C ASN A 116 -3.66 10.83 18.34
N PRO A 117 -4.46 11.87 18.08
CA PRO A 117 -4.57 12.47 16.75
C PRO A 117 -3.25 13.03 16.19
N ILE A 118 -2.35 13.48 17.06
CA ILE A 118 -1.04 14.02 16.66
C ILE A 118 -0.16 12.92 16.07
N ILE A 119 -0.24 11.70 16.60
CA ILE A 119 0.53 10.55 16.10
C ILE A 119 0.08 10.18 14.67
N PHE A 120 -1.22 10.25 14.41
CA PHE A 120 -1.75 10.04 13.07
C PHE A 120 -1.21 11.06 12.06
N ILE A 121 -1.35 12.36 12.36
CA ILE A 121 -0.95 13.45 11.46
C ILE A 121 0.55 13.35 11.16
N THR A 122 1.37 13.15 12.18
CA THR A 122 2.83 13.03 12.04
C THR A 122 3.22 11.83 11.17
N LEU A 123 2.64 10.65 11.38
CA LEU A 123 2.93 9.47 10.57
C LEU A 123 2.50 9.62 9.12
N VAL A 124 1.36 10.26 8.87
CA VAL A 124 0.89 10.54 7.50
C VAL A 124 1.84 11.50 6.78
N ILE A 125 2.26 12.58 7.44
CA ILE A 125 3.22 13.54 6.86
C ILE A 125 4.56 12.87 6.57
N VAL A 126 5.09 12.09 7.51
CA VAL A 126 6.36 11.37 7.33
C VAL A 126 6.26 10.37 6.18
N ALA A 127 5.16 9.61 6.09
CA ALA A 127 4.94 8.68 4.99
C ALA A 127 4.88 9.40 3.62
N ALA A 128 4.21 10.55 3.56
CA ALA A 128 4.11 11.36 2.35
C ALA A 128 5.48 11.92 1.91
N VAL A 129 6.24 12.52 2.84
CA VAL A 129 7.60 13.01 2.57
C VAL A 129 8.51 11.88 2.11
N GLN A 130 8.43 10.71 2.76
CA GLN A 130 9.22 9.54 2.37
C GLN A 130 8.91 9.06 0.95
N LEU A 131 7.63 9.03 0.56
CA LEU A 131 7.23 8.68 -0.81
C LEU A 131 7.73 9.71 -1.82
N LEU A 132 7.65 11.00 -1.51
CA LEU A 132 8.18 12.08 -2.35
C LEU A 132 9.68 11.92 -2.58
N ILE A 133 10.45 11.69 -1.50
CA ILE A 133 11.89 11.43 -1.60
C ILE A 133 12.16 10.22 -2.49
N GLY A 134 11.42 9.13 -2.31
CA GLY A 134 11.53 7.95 -3.17
C GLY A 134 11.29 8.26 -4.65
N VAL A 135 10.24 9.03 -4.97
CA VAL A 135 9.95 9.46 -6.36
C VAL A 135 11.08 10.30 -6.95
N VAL A 136 11.59 11.28 -6.19
CA VAL A 136 12.70 12.14 -6.63
C VAL A 136 13.95 11.31 -6.89
N ILE A 137 14.35 10.42 -5.97
CA ILE A 137 15.51 9.54 -6.13
C ILE A 137 15.33 8.65 -7.37
N LYS A 138 14.16 8.04 -7.54
CA LYS A 138 13.85 7.22 -8.72
C LYS A 138 14.00 8.03 -10.01
N GLN A 139 13.51 9.26 -10.04
CA GLN A 139 13.57 10.14 -11.21
C GLN A 139 15.01 10.56 -11.55
N ILE A 140 15.84 10.82 -10.53
CA ILE A 140 17.26 11.12 -10.72
C ILE A 140 17.98 9.93 -11.35
N TYR A 141 17.78 8.71 -10.81
CA TYR A 141 18.39 7.51 -11.37
C TYR A 141 17.88 7.18 -12.77
N LEU A 142 16.60 7.43 -13.06
CA LEU A 142 16.03 7.21 -14.39
C LEU A 142 16.57 8.19 -15.44
N ARG A 143 16.98 9.41 -15.05
CA ARG A 143 17.63 10.38 -15.96
C ARG A 143 19.13 10.12 -16.16
N LYS A 144 19.77 9.39 -15.24
CA LYS A 144 21.21 9.09 -15.28
C LYS A 144 21.57 7.79 -16.02
N LEU A 145 20.59 6.93 -16.31
CA LEU A 145 20.73 5.61 -16.93
C LEU A 145 20.15 5.61 -18.34
#